data_AF-A0A2V8UE99-F1
#
_entry.id   AF-A0A2V8UE99-F1
#
_cell.length_a   1.000
_cell.length_b   1.000
_cell.length_c   1.000
_cell.angle_alpha   90.00
_cell.angle_beta   90.00
_cell.angle_gamma   90.00
#
_symmetry.space_group_name_H-M   'P 1'
#
loop_
_entity.id
_entity.type
_entity.pdbx_description
1 polymer ?
#
loop_
_entity_poly.entity_id
_entity_poly.type
_entity_poly.pdbx_seq_one_letter_code
_entity_poly.pdbx_strand_id
1 'polypeptide(L)'
;GLDDTIEDGTGFKFEDYAARALLAAIRAASTAFQDRKGWEAMMRRSMLKDYSWRVSASEYAALCQRLLDGGKTAASFGPKKDPIQLGV
;
A
#
# COMPACT_ATOMS: atom_id res chain seq x y z
N GLY A 1 -11.01 5.34 4.23
CA GLY A 1 -9.65 4.76 4.18
C GLY A 1 -9.79 3.36 3.65
N LEU A 2 -8.74 2.84 3.02
CA LEU A 2 -8.66 1.42 2.67
C LEU A 2 -8.68 0.60 3.99
N ASP A 3 -9.23 -0.61 3.94
CA ASP A 3 -9.65 -1.42 5.09
C ASP A 3 -8.53 -1.70 6.12
N ASP A 4 -7.29 -1.54 5.67
CA ASP A 4 -6.02 -1.80 6.33
C ASP A 4 -5.39 -0.56 7.00
N THR A 5 -5.95 0.65 6.81
CA THR A 5 -5.39 1.90 7.39
C THR A 5 -6.17 2.45 8.59
N ILE A 6 -7.43 2.04 8.78
CA ILE A 6 -8.28 2.51 9.87
C ILE A 6 -8.47 1.36 10.87
N GLU A 7 -7.68 1.37 11.94
CA GLU A 7 -7.97 0.59 13.16
C GLU A 7 -9.04 1.31 13.99
N ASP A 8 -9.80 0.55 14.80
CA ASP A 8 -10.80 1.10 15.71
C ASP A 8 -10.19 2.20 16.60
N GLY A 9 -10.62 3.44 16.38
CA GLY A 9 -10.25 4.60 17.21
C GLY A 9 -9.17 5.54 16.67
N THR A 10 -8.77 5.41 15.39
CA THR A 10 -7.93 6.41 14.67
C THR A 10 -8.69 7.24 13.63
N GLY A 11 -9.98 6.96 13.38
CA GLY A 11 -10.78 7.73 12.44
C GLY A 11 -12.16 7.12 12.19
N PHE A 12 -12.79 7.54 11.09
CA PHE A 12 -14.11 7.07 10.67
C PHE A 12 -14.00 6.40 9.30
N LYS A 13 -14.52 5.17 9.19
CA LYS A 13 -14.62 4.41 7.93
C LYS A 13 -16.10 4.17 7.64
N PHE A 14 -16.44 4.07 6.36
CA PHE A 14 -17.73 3.57 5.91
C PHE A 14 -17.45 2.43 4.93
N GLU A 15 -18.11 1.28 5.13
CA GLU A 15 -17.80 0.04 4.40
C GLU A 15 -18.55 -0.06 3.07
N ASP A 16 -19.82 0.37 3.05
CA ASP A 16 -20.60 0.43 1.82
C ASP A 16 -20.16 1.64 0.98
N TYR A 17 -19.89 1.44 -0.32
CA TYR A 17 -19.77 2.51 -1.33
C TYR A 17 -21.12 3.20 -1.63
N ALA A 18 -21.90 3.51 -0.59
CA ALA A 18 -23.23 4.10 -0.66
C ALA A 18 -23.24 5.48 0.01
N ALA A 19 -23.96 6.43 -0.58
CA ALA A 19 -24.08 7.80 -0.06
C ALA A 19 -24.60 7.85 1.40
N ARG A 20 -25.49 6.91 1.77
CA ARG A 20 -26.00 6.77 3.14
C ARG A 20 -24.90 6.45 4.16
N ALA A 21 -23.93 5.63 3.77
CA ALA A 21 -22.86 5.17 4.65
C ALA A 21 -21.84 6.30 4.88
N LEU A 22 -21.54 7.07 3.83
CA LEU A 22 -20.77 8.30 3.94
C LEU A 22 -21.45 9.32 4.88
N LEU A 23 -22.75 9.56 4.71
CA LEU A 23 -23.49 10.50 5.56
C LEU A 23 -23.49 10.06 7.03
N ALA A 24 -23.63 8.77 7.31
CA ALA A 24 -23.53 8.23 8.66
C ALA A 24 -22.14 8.48 9.28
N ALA A 25 -21.06 8.24 8.52
CA ALA A 25 -19.70 8.51 8.98
C ALA A 25 -19.47 10.01 9.28
N ILE A 26 -19.98 10.91 8.43
CA ILE A 26 -19.89 12.37 8.66
C ILE A 26 -20.62 12.76 9.95
N ARG A 27 -21.82 12.21 10.19
CA ARG A 27 -22.57 12.47 11.43
C ARG A 27 -21.81 11.99 12.65
N ALA A 28 -21.24 10.79 12.60
CA ALA A 28 -20.40 10.26 13.69
C ALA A 28 -19.19 11.16 13.97
N ALA A 29 -18.51 11.64 12.92
CA ALA A 29 -17.41 12.57 13.06
C ALA A 29 -17.84 13.92 13.68
N SER A 30 -18.98 14.45 13.27
CA SER A 30 -19.52 15.69 13.82
C SER A 30 -19.89 15.56 15.31
N THR A 31 -20.50 14.44 15.71
CA THR A 31 -20.77 14.15 17.13
C THR A 31 -19.48 14.01 17.94
N ALA A 32 -18.49 13.27 17.44
CA ALA A 32 -17.21 13.11 18.12
C ALA A 32 -16.44 14.43 18.26
N PHE A 33 -16.57 15.34 17.29
CA PHE A 33 -15.96 16.66 17.35
C PHE A 33 -16.50 17.54 18.49
N GLN A 34 -17.73 17.29 18.97
CA GLN A 34 -18.28 18.00 20.13
C GLN A 34 -17.57 17.62 21.43
N ASP A 35 -17.06 16.39 21.55
CA ASP A 35 -16.16 16.00 22.65
C ASP A 35 -14.72 16.37 22.29
N ARG A 36 -14.31 17.58 22.69
CA ARG A 36 -12.98 18.09 22.38
C ARG A 36 -11.85 17.21 22.95
N LYS A 37 -12.02 16.63 24.14
CA LYS A 37 -10.99 15.80 24.78
C LYS A 37 -10.86 14.45 24.08
N GLY A 38 -11.99 13.78 23.79
CA GLY A 38 -12.02 12.55 23.02
C GLY A 38 -11.46 12.73 21.61
N TRP A 39 -11.81 13.85 20.96
CA TRP A 39 -11.30 14.23 19.65
C TRP A 39 -9.78 14.36 19.62
N GLU A 40 -9.19 15.08 20.57
CA GLU A 40 -7.74 15.24 20.63
C GLU A 40 -7.01 13.94 20.94
N ALA A 41 -7.57 13.08 21.80
CA ALA A 41 -7.02 11.77 22.08
C ALA A 41 -7.01 10.89 20.81
N MET A 42 -8.10 10.91 20.04
CA MET A 42 -8.20 10.22 18.75
C MET A 42 -7.18 10.76 17.75
N MET A 43 -7.08 12.07 17.57
CA MET A 43 -6.08 12.67 16.68
C MET A 43 -4.64 12.27 17.05
N ARG A 44 -4.29 12.30 18.33
CA ARG A 44 -2.94 11.91 18.80
C ARG A 44 -2.65 10.44 18.51
N ARG A 45 -3.62 9.54 18.72
CA ARG A 45 -3.48 8.12 18.35
C ARG A 45 -3.21 7.95 16.86
N SER A 46 -3.92 8.69 16.01
CA SER A 46 -3.71 8.65 14.56
C SER A 46 -2.32 9.16 14.18
N MET A 47 -1.86 10.27 14.78
CA MET A 47 -0.53 10.85 14.49
C MET A 47 0.64 9.95 14.93
N LEU A 48 0.43 9.05 15.89
CA LEU A 48 1.44 8.09 16.35
C LEU A 48 1.61 6.89 15.39
N LYS A 49 0.69 6.69 14.46
CA LYS A 49 0.78 5.59 13.49
C LYS A 49 1.78 5.95 12.39
N ASP A 50 2.60 4.98 12.03
CA ASP A 50 3.50 5.07 10.89
C ASP A 50 2.71 4.80 9.60
N TYR A 51 2.26 5.85 8.94
CA TYR A 51 1.66 5.77 7.61
C TYR A 51 2.70 5.87 6.48
N SER A 52 3.99 5.75 6.79
CA SER A 52 5.02 5.85 5.76
C SER A 52 4.94 4.67 4.80
N TRP A 53 5.23 4.94 3.54
CA TRP A 53 5.32 3.95 2.48
C TRP A 53 6.56 3.03 2.59
N ARG A 54 7.31 3.10 3.70
CA ARG A 54 8.67 2.55 3.79
C ARG A 54 8.69 1.02 3.72
N VAL A 55 7.73 0.37 4.39
CA VAL A 55 7.58 -1.10 4.37
C VAL A 55 7.19 -1.56 2.97
N SER A 56 6.11 -1.00 2.42
CA SER A 56 5.63 -1.32 1.08
C SER A 56 6.69 -1.05 0.01
N ALA A 57 7.43 0.05 0.09
CA ALA A 57 8.53 0.36 -0.83
C ALA A 57 9.63 -0.71 -0.79
N SER A 58 9.97 -1.23 0.40
CA SER A 58 10.97 -2.28 0.54
C SER A 58 10.49 -3.60 -0.08
N GLU A 59 9.21 -3.94 0.08
CA GLU A 59 8.60 -5.12 -0.52
C GLU A 59 8.54 -5.02 -2.04
N TYR A 60 8.17 -3.84 -2.58
CA TYR A 60 8.19 -3.55 -4.01
C TYR A 60 9.62 -3.63 -4.56
N ALA A 61 10.60 -3.03 -3.88
CA ALA A 61 12.00 -3.09 -4.28
C ALA A 61 12.51 -4.54 -4.31
N ALA A 62 12.18 -5.34 -3.30
CA ALA A 62 12.53 -6.76 -3.25
C ALA A 62 11.86 -7.56 -4.38
N LEU A 63 10.60 -7.28 -4.70
CA LEU A 63 9.91 -7.89 -5.85
C LEU A 63 10.60 -7.55 -7.17
N CYS A 64 10.88 -6.28 -7.41
CA CYS A 64 11.59 -5.82 -8.61
C CYS A 64 12.98 -6.50 -8.72
N GLN A 65 13.72 -6.59 -7.62
CA GLN A 65 15.02 -7.25 -7.59
C GLN A 65 14.92 -8.73 -7.97
N ARG A 66 13.95 -9.47 -7.42
CA ARG A 66 13.71 -10.88 -7.78
C ARG A 66 13.42 -11.08 -9.26
N LEU A 67 12.62 -10.19 -9.86
CA LEU A 67 12.30 -10.25 -11.30
C LEU A 67 13.53 -9.98 -12.17
N LEU A 68 14.36 -9.02 -11.78
CA LEU A 68 15.61 -8.71 -12.49
C LEU A 68 16.62 -9.86 -12.39
N ASP A 69 16.76 -10.48 -11.22
CA ASP A 69 17.69 -11.58 -11.03
C ASP A 69 17.22 -12.87 -11.73
N GLY A 70 15.92 -13.16 -11.73
CA GLY A 70 15.34 -14.22 -12.57
C GLY A 70 15.53 -13.97 -14.07
N GLY A 71 15.50 -12.71 -14.51
CA GLY A 71 15.82 -12.32 -15.88
C GLY A 71 17.31 -12.49 -16.24
N LYS A 72 18.23 -12.28 -15.28
CA LYS A 72 19.68 -12.49 -15.47
C LYS A 72 20.04 -13.98 -15.62
N THR A 73 19.32 -14.88 -14.95
CA THR A 73 19.53 -16.33 -15.10
C THR A 73 19.12 -16.82 -16.49
N ALA A 74 18.03 -16.28 -17.06
CA ALA A 74 17.59 -16.61 -18.41
C ALA A 74 18.53 -16.08 -19.51
N ALA A 75 19.21 -14.94 -19.28
CA ALA A 75 20.14 -14.34 -20.24
C ALA A 75 21.49 -15.10 -20.37
N SER A 76 21.81 -16.01 -19.44
CA SER A 76 23.01 -16.86 -19.49
C SER A 76 22.87 -18.08 -20.43
N PHE A 77 21.65 -18.39 -20.86
CA PHE A 77 21.32 -19.56 -21.69
C PHE A 77 20.93 -19.19 -23.13
N GLY A 78 21.51 -18.11 -23.68
CA GLY A 78 21.38 -17.79 -25.10
C GLY A 78 22.24 -18.74 -25.96
N PRO A 79 21.75 -19.27 -27.10
CA PRO A 79 22.49 -20.24 -27.90
C PRO A 79 23.81 -19.63 -28.39
N LYS A 80 24.94 -20.31 -28.11
CA LYS A 80 26.21 -20.05 -28.81
C LYS A 80 25.93 -20.26 -30.30
N LYS A 81 25.96 -19.18 -31.09
CA LYS A 81 25.99 -19.30 -32.54
C LYS A 81 27.34 -19.93 -32.90
N ASP A 82 27.32 -21.18 -33.34
CA ASP A 82 28.48 -21.78 -33.99
C ASP A 82 28.86 -20.93 -35.22
N PRO A 83 30.16 -20.68 -35.46
CA PRO A 83 30.60 -19.86 -36.58
C PRO A 83 30.20 -20.56 -37.88
N ILE A 84 29.36 -19.88 -38.65
CA ILE A 84 28.86 -20.35 -39.94
C ILE A 84 30.06 -20.51 -40.88
N GLN A 85 30.40 -21.76 -41.20
CA GLN A 85 31.32 -22.07 -42.30
C GLN A 85 30.60 -21.73 -43.61
N LEU A 86 30.86 -20.55 -44.17
CA LEU A 86 30.48 -20.26 -45.56
C LEU A 86 31.54 -20.90 -46.46
N GLY A 87 31.20 -22.06 -47.03
CA GLY A 87 31.89 -22.59 -48.19
C GLY A 87 31.35 -21.92 -49.45
N VAL A 88 32.22 -21.16 -50.12
CA VAL A 88 32.48 -21.18 -51.58
C VAL A 88 33.95 -20.85 -51.76
#